data_AF-A0A3R8ZPA2-F1
#
_entry.id   AF-A0A3R8ZPA2-F1
#
_cell.length_a   1.000
_cell.length_b   1.000
_cell.length_c   1.000
_cell.angle_alpha   90.00
_cell.angle_beta   90.00
_cell.angle_gamma   90.00
#
_symmetry.space_group_name_H-M   'P 1'
#
loop_
_entity.id
_entity.type
_entity.pdbx_description
1 polymer ?
#
loop_
_entity_poly.entity_id
_entity_poly.type
_entity_poly.pdbx_seq_one_letter_code
_entity_poly.pdbx_strand_id
1 'polypeptide(L)'
;MIAPIDLLVATAPDWFTVRDRTVNQIRGEAAHGPWAGSPLDLTILSAPCPIVRETKPGTRFPAFCPDRHIQGDRTFCVGLGRGPIDSLRRARAWWADLDQYLACQAIAEATRLWPPQNALDHGPAGLYHQRALRVAERLGIMDAYLDAYFDQPSWITSTGLTKLGERRVRLTGPVVARAPQMKGDRKARLLLLELVMAERKRRAALADYKKRISNGTQTCCGAMRDCGFPKADALAA
;
A
#
# COMPACT_ATOMS: atom_id res chain seq x y z
N MET A 1 -6.91 14.57 -26.99
CA MET A 1 -6.72 13.74 -25.77
C MET A 1 -7.10 14.62 -24.60
N ILE A 2 -8.00 14.18 -23.71
CA ILE A 2 -8.38 14.97 -22.52
C ILE A 2 -7.20 14.94 -21.55
N ALA A 3 -6.81 16.09 -21.01
CA ALA A 3 -5.71 16.13 -20.06
C ALA A 3 -6.11 15.44 -18.74
N PRO A 4 -5.20 14.71 -18.06
CA PRO A 4 -5.48 14.08 -16.77
C PRO A 4 -6.09 15.03 -15.72
N ILE A 5 -5.69 16.30 -15.75
CA ILE A 5 -6.20 17.32 -14.85
C ILE A 5 -7.69 17.62 -15.07
N ASP A 6 -8.14 17.66 -16.33
CA ASP A 6 -9.54 17.90 -16.66
C ASP A 6 -10.40 16.71 -16.20
N LEU A 7 -9.88 15.49 -16.36
CA LEU A 7 -10.54 14.28 -15.87
C LEU A 7 -10.67 14.28 -14.33
N LEU A 8 -9.62 14.70 -13.62
CA LEU A 8 -9.64 14.82 -12.16
C LEU A 8 -10.64 15.88 -11.69
N VAL A 9 -10.65 17.06 -12.30
CA VAL A 9 -11.59 18.14 -11.96
C VAL A 9 -13.03 17.73 -12.28
N ALA A 10 -13.28 17.13 -13.45
CA ALA A 10 -14.61 16.69 -13.86
C ALA A 10 -15.18 15.52 -13.02
N THR A 11 -14.32 14.85 -12.24
CA THR A 11 -14.72 13.75 -11.37
C THR A 11 -14.43 14.03 -9.90
N ALA A 12 -14.13 15.29 -9.56
CA ALA A 12 -13.93 15.70 -8.17
C ALA A 12 -15.20 15.36 -7.37
N PRO A 13 -15.07 14.59 -6.27
CA PRO A 13 -16.21 14.22 -5.44
C PRO A 13 -16.67 15.41 -4.59
N ASP A 14 -17.91 15.35 -4.10
CA ASP A 14 -18.52 16.44 -3.32
C ASP A 14 -17.76 16.77 -2.03
N TRP A 15 -16.97 15.84 -1.51
CA TRP A 15 -16.13 16.06 -0.33
C TRP A 15 -14.84 16.85 -0.63
N PHE A 16 -14.50 17.07 -1.90
CA PHE A 16 -13.32 17.82 -2.32
C PHE A 16 -13.71 19.13 -3.02
N THR A 17 -13.38 20.26 -2.40
CA THR A 17 -13.61 21.58 -3.01
C THR A 17 -12.34 22.07 -3.70
N VAL A 18 -12.39 22.20 -5.04
CA VAL A 18 -11.30 22.80 -5.82
C VAL A 18 -11.25 24.31 -5.53
N ARG A 19 -10.11 24.80 -5.06
CA ARG A 19 -9.86 26.22 -4.77
C ARG A 19 -9.11 26.92 -5.90
N ASP A 20 -8.10 26.25 -6.44
CA ASP A 20 -7.25 26.76 -7.52
C ASP A 20 -6.83 25.63 -8.46
N ARG A 21 -6.63 25.96 -9.74
CA ARG A 21 -6.14 25.03 -10.75
C ARG A 21 -5.18 25.71 -11.72
N THR A 22 -4.11 25.01 -12.05
CA THR A 22 -3.21 25.34 -13.16
C THR A 22 -3.31 24.27 -14.24
N VAL A 23 -2.40 24.29 -15.23
CA VAL A 23 -2.31 23.24 -16.25
C VAL A 23 -1.84 21.88 -15.72
N ASN A 24 -1.22 21.84 -14.54
CA ASN A 24 -0.60 20.63 -13.98
C ASN A 24 -0.86 20.43 -12.47
N GLN A 25 -1.64 21.30 -11.85
CA GLN A 25 -1.88 21.30 -10.41
C GLN A 25 -3.33 21.62 -10.08
N ILE A 26 -3.88 20.92 -9.09
CA ILE A 26 -5.14 21.26 -8.41
C ILE A 26 -4.80 21.54 -6.94
N ARG A 27 -5.30 22.63 -6.40
CA ARG A 27 -5.32 22.89 -4.95
C ARG A 27 -6.75 22.90 -4.47
N GLY A 28 -7.00 22.28 -3.33
CA GLY A 28 -8.35 22.22 -2.77
C GLY A 28 -8.37 21.70 -1.36
N GLU A 29 -9.57 21.68 -0.81
CA GLU A 29 -9.86 21.25 0.55
C GLU A 29 -10.61 19.93 0.52
N ALA A 30 -10.12 18.95 1.28
CA ALA A 30 -10.81 17.69 1.53
C ALA A 30 -11.56 17.78 2.88
N ALA A 31 -12.88 17.80 2.81
CA ALA A 31 -13.78 17.85 3.95
C ALA A 31 -14.68 16.60 3.97
N HIS A 32 -14.10 15.47 4.39
CA HIS A 32 -14.81 14.18 4.43
C HIS A 32 -14.70 13.50 5.79
N GLY A 33 -15.80 12.91 6.28
CA GLY A 33 -15.82 12.12 7.50
C GLY A 33 -15.20 12.85 8.70
N PRO A 34 -14.17 12.27 9.38
CA PRO A 34 -13.49 12.93 10.50
C PRO A 34 -12.85 14.29 10.18
N TRP A 35 -12.66 14.62 8.90
CA TRP A 35 -12.07 15.88 8.44
C TRP A 35 -13.10 16.98 8.18
N ALA A 36 -14.40 16.71 8.27
CA ALA A 36 -15.45 17.68 7.94
C ALA A 36 -15.36 18.97 8.78
N GLY A 37 -15.00 18.87 10.06
CA GLY A 37 -14.85 20.02 10.97
C GLY A 37 -13.49 20.73 10.89
N SER A 38 -12.51 20.13 10.20
CA SER A 38 -11.16 20.69 10.02
C SER A 38 -10.60 20.16 8.70
N PRO A 39 -11.01 20.75 7.55
CA PRO A 39 -10.63 20.26 6.24
C PRO A 39 -9.12 20.20 6.01
N LEU A 40 -8.68 19.28 5.16
CA LEU A 40 -7.28 19.14 4.79
C LEU A 40 -6.97 19.93 3.52
N ASP A 41 -5.99 20.82 3.58
CA ASP A 41 -5.48 21.53 2.41
C ASP A 41 -4.57 20.61 1.60
N LEU A 42 -5.01 20.23 0.41
CA LEU A 42 -4.28 19.31 -0.47
C LEU A 42 -3.83 19.98 -1.77
N THR A 43 -2.66 19.55 -2.22
CA THR A 43 -2.11 19.84 -3.54
C THR A 43 -1.97 18.55 -4.33
N ILE A 44 -2.58 18.51 -5.51
CA ILE A 44 -2.53 17.39 -6.45
C ILE A 44 -1.75 17.85 -7.68
N LEU A 45 -0.71 17.11 -8.07
CA LEU A 45 0.04 17.33 -9.31
C LEU A 45 -0.36 16.26 -10.32
N SER A 46 -0.73 16.65 -11.54
CA SER A 46 -1.59 15.83 -12.42
C SER A 46 -0.91 15.05 -13.55
N ALA A 47 0.42 14.90 -13.61
CA ALA A 47 1.07 14.39 -14.84
C ALA A 47 1.48 12.90 -14.78
N PRO A 48 1.34 12.16 -15.90
CA PRO A 48 0.14 11.36 -16.20
C PRO A 48 -0.39 10.54 -15.01
N CYS A 49 0.45 10.24 -14.02
CA CYS A 49 0.12 9.53 -12.80
C CYS A 49 0.09 10.52 -11.63
N PRO A 50 -1.09 10.92 -11.12
CA PRO A 50 -1.14 11.98 -10.15
C PRO A 50 -0.49 11.63 -8.81
N ILE A 51 0.08 12.66 -8.20
CA ILE A 51 0.62 12.62 -6.84
C ILE A 51 -0.10 13.69 -6.02
N VAL A 52 -0.26 13.43 -4.73
CA VAL A 52 -0.99 14.30 -3.80
C VAL A 52 -0.21 14.43 -2.50
N ARG A 53 -0.31 15.60 -1.87
CA ARG A 53 0.30 15.94 -0.58
C ARG A 53 -0.51 17.03 0.11
N GLU A 54 -0.24 17.27 1.39
CA GLU A 54 -0.67 18.52 2.01
C GLU A 54 -0.06 19.71 1.26
N THR A 55 -0.83 20.79 1.11
CA THR A 55 -0.33 22.04 0.50
C THR A 55 0.88 22.57 1.26
N LYS A 56 0.86 22.45 2.60
CA LYS A 56 2.01 22.66 3.48
C LYS A 56 2.35 21.35 4.19
N PRO A 57 3.29 20.54 3.67
CA PRO A 57 3.62 19.25 4.28
C PRO A 57 4.17 19.38 5.70
N GLY A 58 3.77 18.48 6.59
CA GLY A 58 4.18 18.53 7.99
C GLY A 58 3.22 19.31 8.88
N THR A 59 2.05 19.73 8.36
CA THR A 59 1.13 20.61 9.11
C THR A 59 0.15 19.77 9.93
N ARG A 60 -0.63 18.91 9.27
CA ARG A 60 -1.52 17.96 9.94
C ARG A 60 -0.86 16.60 10.09
N PHE A 61 -0.19 16.14 9.05
CA PHE A 61 0.51 14.86 9.06
C PHE A 61 2.01 15.05 9.22
N PRO A 62 2.74 14.02 9.71
CA PRO A 62 4.20 14.05 9.68
C PRO A 62 4.71 14.30 8.26
N ALA A 63 5.78 15.07 8.11
CA ALA A 63 6.37 15.34 6.80
C ALA A 63 6.90 14.06 6.10
N PHE A 64 7.20 13.03 6.90
CA PHE A 64 7.60 11.70 6.46
C PHE A 64 7.14 10.67 7.50
N CYS A 65 6.47 9.61 7.05
CA CYS A 65 6.09 8.47 7.88
C CYS A 65 5.65 7.32 6.98
N PRO A 66 6.51 6.33 6.72
CA PRO A 66 6.18 5.20 5.87
C PRO A 66 4.95 4.44 6.38
N ASP A 67 4.82 4.25 7.68
CA ASP A 67 3.66 3.58 8.30
C ASP A 67 2.35 4.35 8.15
N ARG A 68 2.41 5.68 7.94
CA ARG A 68 1.26 6.51 7.51
C ARG A 68 1.23 6.74 6.00
N HIS A 69 2.03 5.99 5.24
CA HIS A 69 2.11 6.06 3.79
C HIS A 69 2.46 7.48 3.27
N ILE A 70 3.37 8.16 3.96
CA ILE A 70 3.93 9.48 3.56
C ILE A 70 5.39 9.29 3.17
N GLN A 71 5.69 9.58 1.91
CA GLN A 71 6.99 9.35 1.28
C GLN A 71 8.01 10.44 1.63
N GLY A 72 9.30 10.20 1.38
CA GLY A 72 10.38 11.15 1.68
C GLY A 72 10.31 12.46 0.88
N ASP A 73 9.66 12.45 -0.29
CA ASP A 73 9.34 13.64 -1.08
C ASP A 73 8.08 14.38 -0.59
N ARG A 74 7.55 13.96 0.57
CA ARG A 74 6.38 14.51 1.26
C ARG A 74 5.06 14.28 0.53
N THR A 75 5.03 13.33 -0.41
CA THR A 75 3.80 12.91 -1.09
C THR A 75 3.15 11.70 -0.42
N PHE A 76 1.84 11.58 -0.58
CA PHE A 76 1.07 10.45 -0.09
C PHE A 76 1.18 9.27 -1.05
N CYS A 77 1.36 8.09 -0.50
CA CYS A 77 1.25 6.82 -1.23
C CYS A 77 -0.23 6.41 -1.29
N VAL A 78 -0.96 7.00 -2.25
CA VAL A 78 -2.39 6.78 -2.46
C VAL A 78 -2.60 5.63 -3.44
N GLY A 79 -3.24 4.57 -2.98
CA GLY A 79 -3.68 3.45 -3.81
C GLY A 79 -2.56 2.56 -4.35
N LEU A 80 -2.99 1.48 -4.99
CA LEU A 80 -2.12 0.48 -5.60
C LEU A 80 -1.89 0.77 -7.09
N GLY A 81 -0.72 1.30 -7.42
CA GLY A 81 -0.31 1.50 -8.79
C GLY A 81 -0.74 2.85 -9.33
N ARG A 82 0.21 3.80 -9.26
CA ARG A 82 0.15 5.11 -9.90
C ARG A 82 0.18 4.94 -11.41
N GLY A 83 -0.95 4.57 -11.99
CA GLY A 83 -1.11 4.47 -13.42
C GLY A 83 -1.60 5.80 -14.02
N PRO A 84 -1.44 5.98 -15.34
CA PRO A 84 -1.91 7.18 -16.03
C PRO A 84 -3.41 7.43 -15.82
N ILE A 85 -3.87 8.67 -15.67
CA ILE A 85 -5.30 8.99 -15.78
C ILE A 85 -5.62 9.36 -17.22
N ASP A 86 -6.23 8.42 -17.93
CA ASP A 86 -6.61 8.51 -19.35
C ASP A 86 -8.13 8.47 -19.58
N SER A 87 -8.91 8.29 -18.51
CA SER A 87 -10.37 8.13 -18.57
C SER A 87 -11.04 8.57 -17.27
N LEU A 88 -12.32 8.95 -17.36
CA LEU A 88 -13.15 9.32 -16.20
C LEU A 88 -13.21 8.19 -15.16
N ARG A 89 -13.26 6.93 -15.61
CA ARG A 89 -13.27 5.77 -14.72
C ARG A 89 -12.00 5.70 -13.87
N ARG A 90 -10.82 5.91 -14.46
CA ARG A 90 -9.56 5.92 -13.72
C ARG A 90 -9.45 7.12 -12.79
N ALA A 91 -9.97 8.28 -13.19
CA ALA A 91 -10.03 9.45 -12.33
C ALA A 91 -10.91 9.23 -11.09
N ARG A 92 -12.10 8.64 -11.25
CA ARG A 92 -12.97 8.26 -10.13
C ARG A 92 -12.31 7.23 -9.20
N ALA A 93 -11.65 6.22 -9.77
CA ALA A 93 -10.92 5.23 -8.97
C ALA A 93 -9.80 5.88 -8.15
N TRP A 94 -9.07 6.82 -8.73
CA TRP A 94 -8.03 7.57 -8.01
C TRP A 94 -8.60 8.40 -6.86
N TRP A 95 -9.75 9.05 -7.05
CA TRP A 95 -10.44 9.77 -5.97
C TRP A 95 -10.91 8.83 -4.85
N ALA A 96 -11.41 7.64 -5.19
CA ALA A 96 -11.78 6.62 -4.21
C ALA A 96 -10.56 6.12 -3.41
N ASP A 97 -9.42 5.92 -4.07
CA ASP A 97 -8.17 5.56 -3.39
C ASP A 97 -7.71 6.67 -2.43
N LEU A 98 -7.86 7.94 -2.82
CA LEU A 98 -7.53 9.08 -1.96
C LEU A 98 -8.47 9.14 -0.76
N ASP A 99 -9.78 8.93 -0.96
CA ASP A 99 -10.74 8.92 0.14
C ASP A 99 -10.42 7.80 1.15
N GLN A 100 -10.18 6.58 0.66
CA GLN A 100 -9.77 5.46 1.52
C GLN A 100 -8.47 5.77 2.28
N TYR A 101 -7.51 6.43 1.64
CA TYR A 101 -6.27 6.87 2.29
C TYR A 101 -6.56 7.88 3.42
N LEU A 102 -7.40 8.89 3.17
CA LEU A 102 -7.76 9.91 4.17
C LEU A 102 -8.54 9.31 5.35
N ALA A 103 -9.38 8.31 5.10
CA ALA A 103 -10.04 7.55 6.16
C ALA A 103 -9.02 6.77 7.02
N CYS A 104 -8.03 6.10 6.39
CA CYS A 104 -6.95 5.43 7.11
C CYS A 104 -6.11 6.42 7.93
N GLN A 105 -5.86 7.63 7.40
CA GLN A 105 -5.16 8.68 8.13
C GLN A 105 -5.90 9.09 9.40
N ALA A 106 -7.22 9.17 9.37
CA ALA A 106 -8.02 9.54 10.54
C ALA A 106 -7.97 8.44 11.61
N ILE A 107 -8.06 7.17 11.20
CA ILE A 107 -7.91 6.03 12.11
C ILE A 107 -6.51 6.02 12.73
N ALA A 108 -5.47 6.26 11.93
CA ALA A 108 -4.09 6.34 12.42
C ALA A 108 -3.89 7.52 13.38
N GLU A 109 -4.50 8.67 13.12
CA GLU A 109 -4.47 9.82 14.02
C GLU A 109 -5.12 9.50 15.38
N ALA A 110 -6.27 8.82 15.36
CA ALA A 110 -7.00 8.46 16.57
C ALA A 110 -6.37 7.31 17.37
N THR A 111 -5.81 6.31 16.70
CA THR A 111 -5.39 5.03 17.31
C THR A 111 -3.88 4.80 17.32
N ARG A 112 -3.11 5.61 16.57
CA ARG A 112 -1.68 5.41 16.27
C ARG A 112 -1.38 4.06 15.60
N LEU A 113 -2.37 3.45 14.96
CA LEU A 113 -2.29 2.20 14.23
C LEU A 113 -2.85 2.38 12.82
N TRP A 114 -2.17 1.81 11.83
CA TRP A 114 -2.68 1.81 10.47
C TRP A 114 -3.65 0.62 10.31
N PRO A 115 -4.81 0.80 9.66
CA PRO A 115 -5.75 -0.31 9.45
C PRO A 115 -5.08 -1.47 8.69
N PRO A 116 -5.00 -2.69 9.26
CA PRO A 116 -4.21 -3.77 8.67
C PRO A 116 -4.65 -4.21 7.27
N GLN A 117 -5.95 -4.16 6.99
CA GLN A 117 -6.49 -4.52 5.66
C GLN A 117 -6.13 -3.49 4.58
N ASN A 118 -5.71 -2.28 4.98
CA ASN A 118 -5.25 -1.21 4.10
C ASN A 118 -3.72 -1.02 4.19
N ALA A 119 -3.02 -1.89 4.91
CA ALA A 119 -1.58 -1.86 5.06
C ALA A 119 -0.93 -2.60 3.90
N LEU A 120 -0.45 -1.84 2.91
CA LEU A 120 0.44 -2.41 1.90
C LEU A 120 1.86 -2.28 2.38
N ASP A 121 2.67 -3.28 2.04
CA ASP A 121 4.05 -3.26 2.49
C ASP A 121 4.84 -2.16 1.81
N HIS A 122 5.80 -1.60 2.54
CA HIS A 122 6.61 -0.49 2.08
C HIS A 122 7.58 -0.88 0.97
N GLY A 123 7.86 0.05 0.05
CA GLY A 123 8.87 -0.09 -0.99
C GLY A 123 8.61 -1.28 -1.94
N PRO A 124 9.66 -2.00 -2.39
CA PRO A 124 9.50 -3.13 -3.31
C PRO A 124 8.64 -4.27 -2.75
N ALA A 125 8.50 -4.40 -1.42
CA ALA A 125 7.65 -5.41 -0.80
C ALA A 125 6.18 -5.21 -1.19
N GLY A 126 5.71 -3.97 -1.33
CA GLY A 126 4.35 -3.65 -1.74
C GLY A 126 3.97 -4.23 -3.11
N LEU A 127 4.90 -4.27 -4.07
CA LEU A 127 4.66 -4.86 -5.39
C LEU A 127 4.43 -6.38 -5.30
N TYR A 128 5.19 -7.05 -4.43
CA TYR A 128 5.03 -8.48 -4.20
C TYR A 128 3.78 -8.79 -3.37
N HIS A 129 3.46 -7.96 -2.37
CA HIS A 129 2.23 -8.05 -1.58
C HIS A 129 1.00 -7.92 -2.50
N GLN A 130 0.97 -6.90 -3.37
CA GLN A 130 -0.10 -6.72 -4.35
C GLN A 130 -0.24 -7.93 -5.29
N ARG A 131 0.89 -8.45 -5.77
CA ARG A 131 0.89 -9.64 -6.62
C ARG A 131 0.29 -10.84 -5.89
N ALA A 132 0.66 -11.05 -4.63
CA ALA A 132 0.13 -12.12 -3.81
C ALA A 132 -1.39 -11.98 -3.57
N LEU A 133 -1.86 -10.78 -3.20
CA LEU A 133 -3.30 -10.49 -3.03
C LEU A 133 -4.11 -10.83 -4.30
N ARG A 134 -3.68 -10.36 -5.48
CA ARG A 134 -4.36 -10.66 -6.75
C ARG A 134 -4.40 -12.15 -7.07
N VAL A 135 -3.33 -12.88 -6.76
CA VAL A 135 -3.26 -14.32 -7.01
C VAL A 135 -4.16 -15.08 -6.02
N ALA A 136 -4.15 -14.69 -4.74
CA ALA A 136 -5.00 -15.27 -3.71
C ALA A 136 -6.49 -15.06 -4.02
N GLU A 137 -6.88 -13.87 -4.48
CA GLU A 137 -8.23 -13.55 -4.93
C GLU A 137 -8.65 -14.45 -6.11
N ARG A 138 -7.82 -14.54 -7.16
CA ARG A 138 -8.09 -15.39 -8.34
C ARG A 138 -8.22 -16.88 -8.01
N LEU A 139 -7.58 -17.31 -6.93
CA LEU A 139 -7.62 -18.68 -6.44
C LEU A 139 -8.73 -18.92 -5.41
N GLY A 140 -9.42 -17.88 -4.94
CA GLY A 140 -10.44 -17.97 -3.89
C GLY A 140 -9.88 -18.38 -2.53
N ILE A 141 -8.64 -18.02 -2.22
CA ILE A 141 -7.94 -18.41 -0.97
C ILE A 141 -7.42 -17.21 -0.18
N MET A 142 -8.17 -16.10 -0.20
CA MET A 142 -7.77 -14.85 0.46
C MET A 142 -7.49 -15.07 1.94
N ASP A 143 -8.35 -15.78 2.67
CA ASP A 143 -8.19 -16.01 4.11
C ASP A 143 -6.89 -16.73 4.44
N ALA A 144 -6.56 -17.79 3.68
CA ALA A 144 -5.30 -18.52 3.86
C ALA A 144 -4.06 -17.65 3.56
N TYR A 145 -4.19 -16.66 2.66
CA TYR A 145 -3.14 -15.67 2.41
C TYR A 145 -3.05 -14.64 3.54
N LEU A 146 -4.17 -14.17 4.07
CA LEU A 146 -4.16 -13.24 5.22
C LEU A 146 -3.56 -13.88 6.46
N ASP A 147 -3.83 -15.17 6.72
CA ASP A 147 -3.14 -15.92 7.77
C ASP A 147 -1.62 -15.89 7.57
N ALA A 148 -1.16 -16.18 6.35
CA ALA A 148 0.26 -16.09 6.00
C ALA A 148 0.83 -14.68 6.17
N TYR A 149 0.07 -13.66 5.81
CA TYR A 149 0.47 -12.26 5.90
C TYR A 149 0.63 -11.81 7.36
N PHE A 150 -0.30 -12.21 8.23
CA PHE A 150 -0.30 -11.91 9.67
C PHE A 150 0.54 -12.87 10.52
N ASP A 151 1.53 -13.52 9.89
CA ASP A 151 2.46 -14.46 10.54
C ASP A 151 1.76 -15.60 11.30
N GLN A 152 0.52 -15.94 10.94
CA GLN A 152 -0.15 -17.13 11.44
C GLN A 152 0.45 -18.39 10.77
N PRO A 153 0.34 -19.57 11.42
CA PRO A 153 0.78 -20.81 10.82
C PRO A 153 0.11 -21.08 9.47
N SER A 154 0.86 -20.93 8.37
CA SER A 154 0.33 -21.08 7.01
C SER A 154 1.22 -21.96 6.13
N TRP A 155 0.58 -22.64 5.18
CA TRP A 155 1.29 -23.46 4.20
C TRP A 155 2.06 -22.64 3.17
N ILE A 156 1.64 -21.41 2.93
CA ILE A 156 2.26 -20.49 1.98
C ILE A 156 3.68 -20.10 2.42
N THR A 157 3.90 -19.98 3.73
CA THR A 157 5.18 -19.55 4.34
C THR A 157 6.07 -20.72 4.78
N SER A 158 5.58 -21.96 4.65
CA SER A 158 6.29 -23.15 5.11
C SER A 158 7.61 -23.40 4.35
N THR A 159 8.64 -23.81 5.10
CA THR A 159 10.01 -24.00 4.62
C THR A 159 10.21 -25.26 3.76
N GLY A 160 9.21 -26.15 3.69
CA GLY A 160 9.24 -27.38 2.88
C GLY A 160 9.10 -27.19 1.36
N LEU A 161 8.87 -25.95 0.92
CA LEU A 161 8.91 -25.55 -0.50
C LEU A 161 10.36 -25.32 -0.95
N THR A 162 11.24 -26.28 -0.68
CA THR A 162 12.68 -26.19 -0.94
C THR A 162 12.96 -26.71 -2.35
N LYS A 163 13.28 -25.79 -3.26
CA LYS A 163 13.92 -25.99 -4.58
C LYS A 163 13.66 -27.35 -5.27
N LEU A 164 12.67 -27.40 -6.15
CA LEU A 164 12.84 -28.16 -7.39
C LEU A 164 12.96 -27.14 -8.52
N GLY A 165 13.94 -27.37 -9.40
CA GLY A 165 14.25 -26.49 -10.52
C GLY A 165 13.05 -26.13 -11.39
N GLU A 166 13.28 -25.14 -12.25
CA GLU A 166 12.36 -24.27 -13.02
C GLU A 166 11.15 -24.92 -13.74
N ARG A 167 10.97 -26.25 -13.70
CA ARG A 167 9.98 -26.96 -14.52
C ARG A 167 9.05 -27.93 -13.78
N ARG A 168 9.24 -28.22 -12.47
CA ARG A 168 8.33 -29.11 -11.72
C ARG A 168 8.19 -28.68 -10.26
N VAL A 169 7.03 -28.16 -9.89
CA VAL A 169 6.68 -27.91 -8.47
C VAL A 169 6.01 -29.16 -7.92
N ARG A 170 6.68 -29.86 -7.00
CA ARG A 170 6.01 -30.79 -6.09
C ARG A 170 5.87 -30.06 -4.77
N LEU A 171 4.63 -29.85 -4.35
CA LEU A 171 4.33 -29.45 -2.98
C LEU A 171 4.62 -30.69 -2.12
N THR A 172 5.62 -30.66 -1.25
CA THR A 172 5.92 -31.75 -0.29
C THR A 172 5.95 -31.24 1.14
N GLY A 173 5.44 -32.03 2.08
CA GLY A 173 5.49 -31.78 3.53
C GLY A 173 4.12 -31.91 4.23
N PRO A 174 4.09 -32.01 5.58
CA PRO A 174 2.84 -32.16 6.36
C PRO A 174 1.85 -31.03 6.14
N VAL A 175 2.39 -29.88 5.74
CA VAL A 175 1.67 -28.62 5.56
C VAL A 175 1.03 -28.52 4.16
N VAL A 176 1.51 -29.29 3.18
CA VAL A 176 0.92 -29.40 1.83
C VAL A 176 -0.39 -30.19 1.84
N ALA A 177 -0.56 -31.10 2.80
CA ALA A 177 -1.84 -31.78 3.00
C ALA A 177 -2.99 -30.80 3.30
N ARG A 178 -2.68 -29.59 3.79
CA ARG A 178 -3.63 -28.50 4.07
C ARG A 178 -3.79 -27.50 2.92
N ALA A 179 -2.95 -27.57 1.89
CA ALA A 179 -3.14 -26.76 0.70
C ALA A 179 -4.39 -27.26 -0.06
N PRO A 180 -5.15 -26.39 -0.75
CA PRO A 180 -6.28 -26.82 -1.55
C PRO A 180 -5.88 -27.93 -2.53
N GLN A 181 -6.57 -29.07 -2.49
CA GLN A 181 -6.30 -30.16 -3.42
C GLN A 181 -6.73 -29.78 -4.83
N MET A 182 -5.76 -29.30 -5.62
CA MET A 182 -6.01 -28.94 -7.01
C MET A 182 -5.75 -30.17 -7.89
N LYS A 183 -6.77 -31.00 -8.04
CA LYS A 183 -6.76 -32.13 -8.97
C LYS A 183 -6.76 -31.61 -10.41
N GLY A 184 -5.85 -32.11 -11.24
CA GLY A 184 -5.84 -31.88 -12.69
C GLY A 184 -5.40 -30.50 -13.21
N ASP A 185 -5.61 -29.40 -12.49
CA ASP A 185 -5.42 -28.06 -13.07
C ASP A 185 -3.96 -27.56 -12.99
N ARG A 186 -3.24 -27.61 -14.13
CA ARG A 186 -1.88 -27.06 -14.29
C ARG A 186 -1.84 -25.54 -14.07
N LYS A 187 -2.86 -24.81 -14.51
CA LYS A 187 -2.91 -23.34 -14.40
C LYS A 187 -3.02 -22.93 -12.94
N ALA A 188 -3.87 -23.61 -12.19
CA ALA A 188 -4.08 -23.36 -10.78
C ALA A 188 -2.81 -23.66 -9.95
N ARG A 189 -2.04 -24.71 -10.31
CA ARG A 189 -0.72 -24.99 -9.70
C ARG A 189 0.32 -23.91 -9.96
N LEU A 190 0.35 -23.34 -11.17
CA LEU A 190 1.26 -22.23 -11.50
C LEU A 190 0.92 -20.97 -10.69
N LEU A 191 -0.38 -20.70 -10.49
CA LEU A 191 -0.83 -19.60 -9.63
C LEU A 191 -0.43 -19.82 -8.17
N LEU A 192 -0.55 -21.04 -7.62
CA LEU A 192 -0.07 -21.33 -6.26
C LEU A 192 1.44 -21.09 -6.13
N LEU A 193 2.24 -21.49 -7.11
CA LEU A 193 3.67 -21.21 -7.12
C LEU A 193 3.94 -19.70 -7.15
N GLU A 194 3.21 -18.97 -8.00
CA GLU A 194 3.33 -17.52 -8.10
C GLU A 194 3.04 -16.84 -6.77
N LEU A 195 1.99 -17.28 -6.06
CA LEU A 195 1.63 -16.78 -4.73
C LEU A 195 2.76 -16.98 -3.72
N VAL A 196 3.26 -18.21 -3.61
CA VAL A 196 4.37 -18.58 -2.71
C VAL A 196 5.62 -17.76 -3.02
N MET A 197 5.97 -17.62 -4.30
CA MET A 197 7.16 -16.88 -4.72
C MET A 197 7.00 -15.37 -4.48
N ALA A 198 5.81 -14.82 -4.69
CA ALA A 198 5.51 -13.44 -4.35
C ALA A 198 5.65 -13.22 -2.83
N GLU A 199 5.08 -14.09 -2.00
CA GLU A 199 5.16 -13.98 -0.54
C GLU A 199 6.59 -14.07 -0.01
N ARG A 200 7.42 -14.98 -0.56
CA ARG A 200 8.84 -15.06 -0.21
C ARG A 200 9.60 -13.78 -0.57
N LYS A 201 9.37 -13.25 -1.78
CA LYS A 201 10.01 -12.01 -2.23
C LYS A 201 9.54 -10.81 -1.42
N ARG A 202 8.26 -10.76 -1.03
CA ARG A 202 7.69 -9.76 -0.12
C ARG A 202 8.44 -9.77 1.21
N ARG A 203 8.52 -10.93 1.88
CA ARG A 203 9.21 -11.07 3.18
C ARG A 203 10.68 -10.70 3.11
N ALA A 204 11.40 -11.14 2.07
CA ALA A 204 12.79 -10.75 1.85
C ALA A 204 12.94 -9.23 1.68
N ALA A 205 12.11 -8.62 0.81
CA ALA A 205 12.13 -7.18 0.58
C ALA A 205 11.76 -6.37 1.85
N LEU A 206 10.85 -6.88 2.67
CA LEU A 206 10.47 -6.26 3.94
C LEU A 206 11.60 -6.37 4.97
N ALA A 207 12.30 -7.51 5.04
CA ALA A 207 13.47 -7.67 5.89
C ALA A 207 14.61 -6.72 5.49
N ASP A 208 14.87 -6.58 4.19
CA ASP A 208 15.86 -5.64 3.66
C ASP A 208 15.46 -4.18 3.90
N TYR A 209 14.17 -3.86 3.80
CA TYR A 209 13.65 -2.55 4.17
C TYR A 209 13.86 -2.25 5.66
N LYS A 210 13.53 -3.18 6.56
CA LYS A 210 13.75 -3.05 8.00
C LYS A 210 15.23 -2.81 8.33
N LYS A 211 16.16 -3.53 7.68
CA LYS A 211 17.61 -3.30 7.83
C LYS A 211 18.05 -1.91 7.36
N ARG A 212 17.48 -1.42 6.26
CA ARG A 212 17.80 -0.07 5.76
C ARG A 212 17.29 1.02 6.71
N ILE A 213 16.11 0.82 7.29
CA ILE A 213 15.58 1.72 8.31
C ILE A 213 16.46 1.73 9.55
N SER A 214 16.82 0.56 10.08
CA SER A 214 17.63 0.48 11.30
C SER A 214 19.00 1.12 11.15
N ASN A 215 19.56 1.11 9.93
CA ASN A 215 20.86 1.68 9.63
C ASN A 215 20.79 3.10 9.05
N GLY A 216 19.59 3.66 8.92
CA GLY A 216 19.36 4.98 8.33
C GLY A 216 19.49 6.12 9.34
N THR A 217 19.57 7.35 8.83
CA THR A 217 19.58 8.58 9.65
C THR A 217 18.18 9.10 9.98
N GLN A 218 17.15 8.43 9.47
CA GLN A 218 15.75 8.81 9.64
C GLN A 218 15.25 8.35 11.02
N THR A 219 14.48 9.20 11.68
CA THR A 219 13.92 8.92 13.01
C THR A 219 12.41 8.73 12.94
N CYS A 220 11.88 8.01 13.93
CA CYS A 220 10.46 7.88 14.17
C CYS A 220 9.87 9.26 14.49
N CYS A 221 8.82 9.65 13.75
CA CYS A 221 8.07 10.89 14.00
C CYS A 221 7.11 10.82 15.20
N GLY A 222 7.00 9.67 15.87
CA GLY A 222 6.12 9.46 17.02
C GLY A 222 4.63 9.30 16.70
N ALA A 223 4.23 9.38 15.43
CA ALA A 223 2.82 9.31 15.04
C ALA A 223 2.21 7.90 15.11
N MET A 224 3.04 6.85 15.10
CA MET A 224 2.61 5.45 15.09
C MET A 224 3.17 4.71 16.30
N ARG A 225 2.37 3.80 16.88
CA ARG A 225 2.75 3.03 18.06
C ARG A 225 3.91 2.06 17.76
N ASP A 226 3.80 1.35 16.64
CA ASP A 226 4.65 0.22 16.30
C ASP A 226 5.62 0.60 15.15
N CYS A 227 6.23 1.79 15.23
CA CYS A 227 7.14 2.28 14.20
C CYS A 227 8.52 1.62 14.27
N GLY A 228 9.01 1.12 13.13
CA GLY A 228 10.32 0.45 13.03
C GLY A 228 11.54 1.38 12.97
N PHE A 229 11.34 2.70 12.93
CA PHE A 229 12.43 3.67 12.91
C PHE A 229 12.99 3.94 14.32
N PRO A 230 14.30 4.23 14.46
CA PRO A 230 14.88 4.65 15.74
C PRO A 230 14.15 5.89 16.28
N LYS A 231 13.93 5.95 17.60
CA LYS A 231 13.46 7.19 18.25
C LYS A 231 14.56 8.25 18.17
N ALA A 232 14.20 9.52 18.10
CA ALA A 232 15.16 10.62 17.99
C ALA A 232 16.22 10.61 19.12
N ASP A 233 15.84 10.21 20.32
CA ASP A 233 16.73 10.14 21.49
C ASP A 233 17.77 9.00 21.40
N ALA A 234 17.58 8.03 20.49
CA ALA A 234 18.47 6.88 20.32
C ALA A 234 19.64 7.15 19.35
N LEU A 235 19.63 8.25 18.59
CA LEU A 235 20.73 8.63 17.68
C LEU A 235 21.77 9.55 18.33
N ALA A 236 21.59 9.90 19.61
CA ALA A 236 22.47 10.77 20.37
C ALA A 236 23.42 10.02 21.34
N ALA A 237 23.44 8.68 21.28
CA ALA A 237 24.31 7.79 22.06
C ALA A 237 25.20 6.97 21.12
#